data_AF-A0A7V5C4F8-F1
#
_entry.id   AF-A0A7V5C4F8-F1
#
_cell.length_a   1.000
_cell.length_b   1.000
_cell.length_c   1.000
_cell.angle_alpha   90.00
_cell.angle_beta   90.00
_cell.angle_gamma   90.00
#
_symmetry.space_group_name_H-M   'P 1'
#
loop_
_entity.id
_entity.type
_entity.pdbx_description
1 polymer ?
#
loop_
_entity_poly.entity_id
_entity_poly.type
_entity_poly.pdbx_seq_one_letter_code
_entity_poly.pdbx_strand_id
1 'polypeptide(L)'
;DDMEDVQTFFRLSAKQNGLLIYRVDGELELIKKLNLPAIFEFSLPTGLPPGYLTLVKTDDRKMTFRIGDDVITAEPDEVEFYWSGPAYIPWKNFFSYSGSIPRQASEDAIMTLKMIMRDIGFSDIEMNAVYDDQTREAVEAIQEKHGLTVDGVVGPLTKIILYNEMKSLEIPHIGQ
;
A
#
# COMPACT_ATOMS: atom_id res chain seq x y z
N ASP A 1 -24.32 -3.92 7.20
CA ASP A 1 -24.75 -2.89 6.26
C ASP A 1 -23.81 -1.70 6.23
N ASP A 2 -23.68 -0.89 7.28
CA ASP A 2 -22.91 0.37 7.21
C ASP A 2 -21.43 0.26 6.76
N MET A 3 -20.73 -0.84 7.06
CA MET A 3 -19.34 -1.05 6.64
C MET A 3 -19.17 -1.25 5.13
N GLU A 4 -20.12 -1.90 4.46
CA GLU A 4 -20.06 -2.10 3.00
C GLU A 4 -20.26 -0.78 2.26
N ASP A 5 -21.08 0.10 2.82
CA ASP A 5 -21.32 1.44 2.27
C ASP A 5 -20.07 2.32 2.34
N VAL A 6 -19.33 2.31 3.45
CA VAL A 6 -18.10 3.09 3.59
C VAL A 6 -17.00 2.60 2.65
N GLN A 7 -16.77 1.29 2.58
CA GLN A 7 -15.76 0.74 1.66
C GLN A 7 -16.12 1.04 0.20
N THR A 8 -17.40 0.98 -0.12
CA THR A 8 -17.91 1.38 -1.44
C THR A 8 -17.67 2.86 -1.70
N PHE A 9 -17.93 3.73 -0.72
CA PHE A 9 -17.68 5.17 -0.80
C PHE A 9 -16.21 5.49 -1.06
N PHE A 10 -15.27 4.93 -0.29
CA PHE A 10 -13.84 5.15 -0.51
C PHE A 10 -13.38 4.65 -1.87
N ARG A 11 -13.83 3.46 -2.28
CA ARG A 11 -13.51 2.90 -3.59
C ARG A 11 -14.01 3.77 -4.73
N LEU A 12 -15.24 4.28 -4.65
CA LEU A 12 -15.83 5.15 -5.67
C LEU A 12 -15.11 6.52 -5.71
N SER A 13 -14.85 7.11 -4.56
CA SER A 13 -14.16 8.40 -4.43
C SER A 13 -12.73 8.34 -4.96
N ALA A 14 -11.99 7.28 -4.62
CA ALA A 14 -10.65 7.04 -5.15
C ALA A 14 -10.69 6.86 -6.67
N LYS A 15 -11.60 6.03 -7.18
CA LYS A 15 -11.73 5.74 -8.61
C LYS A 15 -12.02 7.00 -9.43
N GLN A 16 -12.86 7.92 -8.93
CA GLN A 16 -13.14 9.21 -9.58
C GLN A 16 -11.87 10.06 -9.75
N ASN A 17 -10.87 9.87 -8.89
CA ASN A 17 -9.58 10.57 -8.93
C ASN A 17 -8.46 9.73 -9.55
N GLY A 18 -8.78 8.61 -10.22
CA GLY A 18 -7.80 7.72 -10.83
C GLY A 18 -6.96 6.92 -9.83
N LEU A 19 -7.44 6.79 -8.59
CA LEU A 19 -6.83 6.02 -7.52
C LEU A 19 -7.60 4.72 -7.26
N LEU A 20 -6.90 3.78 -6.64
CA LEU A 20 -7.43 2.55 -6.06
C LEU A 20 -7.28 2.64 -4.54
N ILE A 21 -8.06 1.84 -3.81
CA ILE A 21 -7.92 1.67 -2.37
C ILE A 21 -7.43 0.25 -2.10
N TYR A 22 -6.33 0.14 -1.36
CA TYR A 22 -5.90 -1.12 -0.78
C TYR A 22 -6.22 -1.11 0.71
N ARG A 23 -6.99 -2.09 1.17
CA ARG A 23 -7.28 -2.28 2.60
C ARG A 23 -6.17 -3.13 3.21
N VAL A 24 -5.57 -2.62 4.27
CA VAL A 24 -4.65 -3.36 5.13
C VAL A 24 -5.39 -3.65 6.42
N ASP A 25 -5.58 -4.93 6.73
CA ASP A 25 -6.03 -5.40 8.02
C ASP A 25 -4.79 -5.87 8.79
N GLY A 26 -4.37 -5.21 9.88
CA GLY A 26 -3.23 -5.71 10.67
C GLY A 26 -2.30 -4.66 11.27
N GLU A 27 -0.98 -4.85 11.10
CA GLU A 27 0.09 -4.23 11.90
C GLU A 27 0.41 -2.78 11.52
N LEU A 28 0.45 -1.90 12.53
CA LEU A 28 0.82 -0.49 12.37
C LEU A 28 2.20 -0.32 11.72
N GLU A 29 3.12 -1.24 12.01
CA GLU A 29 4.47 -1.26 11.46
C GLU A 29 4.51 -1.45 9.94
N LEU A 30 3.60 -2.25 9.36
CA LEU A 30 3.51 -2.38 7.90
C LEU A 30 3.10 -1.03 7.29
N ILE A 31 2.11 -0.36 7.86
CA ILE A 31 1.62 0.93 7.35
C ILE A 31 2.72 2.00 7.43
N LYS A 32 3.45 2.04 8.56
CA LYS A 32 4.62 2.92 8.72
C LYS A 32 5.69 2.64 7.67
N LYS A 33 6.04 1.37 7.44
CA LYS A 33 7.03 0.95 6.44
C LYS A 33 6.65 1.28 5.01
N LEU A 34 5.36 1.25 4.68
CA LEU A 34 4.89 1.67 3.35
C LEU A 34 5.21 3.15 3.10
N ASN A 35 5.28 3.98 4.15
CA ASN A 35 5.59 5.41 4.04
C ASN A 35 4.64 6.13 3.07
N LEU A 36 3.36 5.74 3.07
CA LEU A 36 2.31 6.30 2.23
C LEU A 36 1.22 6.95 3.09
N PRO A 37 0.50 7.96 2.58
CA PRO A 37 -0.73 8.43 3.21
C PRO A 37 -1.74 7.29 3.33
N ALA A 38 -2.38 7.21 4.49
CA ALA A 38 -3.35 6.14 4.78
C ALA A 38 -4.51 6.68 5.62
N ILE A 39 -5.72 6.20 5.35
CA ILE A 39 -6.92 6.54 6.11
C ILE A 39 -7.10 5.46 7.17
N PHE A 40 -7.09 5.86 8.43
CA PHE A 40 -7.28 4.98 9.58
C PHE A 40 -8.72 5.09 10.07
N GLU A 41 -9.28 3.95 10.46
CA GLU A 41 -10.59 3.86 11.09
C GLU A 41 -10.43 3.74 12.61
N PHE A 42 -10.97 4.69 13.36
CA PHE A 42 -10.91 4.72 14.82
C PHE A 42 -12.29 4.45 15.41
N SER A 43 -12.36 3.52 16.37
CA SER A 43 -13.61 3.21 17.07
C SER A 43 -13.51 3.66 18.52
N LEU A 44 -14.36 4.59 18.92
CA LEU A 44 -14.39 5.07 20.30
C LEU A 44 -15.30 4.19 21.15
N PRO A 45 -14.94 3.90 22.42
CA PRO A 45 -15.76 3.09 23.34
C PRO A 45 -17.15 3.68 23.65
N THR A 46 -17.45 4.89 23.19
CA THR A 46 -18.68 5.64 23.45
C THR A 46 -19.88 5.18 22.62
N GLY A 47 -19.72 4.18 21.75
CA GLY A 47 -20.79 3.68 20.86
C GLY A 47 -21.14 4.62 19.71
N LEU A 48 -20.28 5.60 19.42
CA LEU A 48 -20.40 6.47 18.25
C LEU A 48 -19.94 5.71 16.99
N PRO A 49 -20.40 6.12 15.80
CA PRO A 49 -19.85 5.62 14.54
C PRO A 49 -18.32 5.81 14.49
N PRO A 50 -17.59 4.93 13.78
CA PRO A 50 -16.15 5.07 13.65
C PRO A 50 -15.77 6.40 12.98
N GLY A 51 -14.72 7.02 13.48
CA GLY A 51 -14.10 8.20 12.89
C GLY A 51 -13.00 7.82 11.91
N TYR A 52 -12.78 8.65 10.88
CA TYR A 52 -11.72 8.42 9.89
C TYR A 52 -10.73 9.56 9.92
N LEU A 53 -9.44 9.21 10.06
CA LEU A 53 -8.35 10.18 10.08
C LEU A 53 -7.30 9.81 9.04
N THR A 54 -6.75 10.79 8.33
CA THR A 54 -5.71 10.55 7.32
C THR A 54 -4.34 10.74 7.94
N LEU A 55 -3.52 9.69 8.00
CA LEU A 55 -2.10 9.76 8.34
C LEU A 55 -1.37 10.54 7.24
N VAL A 56 -0.71 11.63 7.61
CA VAL A 56 0.03 12.50 6.67
C VAL A 56 1.51 12.66 7.02
N LYS A 57 1.90 12.29 8.25
CA LYS A 57 3.29 12.27 8.69
C LYS A 57 3.48 11.24 9.80
N THR A 58 4.59 10.53 9.80
CA THR A 58 4.94 9.61 10.89
C THR A 58 6.44 9.67 11.18
N ASP A 59 6.83 9.45 12.41
CA ASP A 59 8.19 9.06 12.80
C ASP A 59 8.10 8.00 13.91
N ASP A 60 9.24 7.62 14.51
CA ASP A 60 9.28 6.60 15.58
C ASP A 60 8.52 7.00 16.85
N ARG A 61 8.29 8.29 17.08
CA ARG A 61 7.68 8.82 18.31
C ARG A 61 6.29 9.36 18.10
N LYS A 62 5.94 9.76 16.88
CA LYS A 62 4.75 10.57 16.64
C LYS A 62 4.12 10.29 15.30
N MET A 63 2.80 10.14 15.32
CA MET A 63 1.96 10.07 14.13
C MET A 63 1.11 11.34 14.04
N THR A 64 1.02 11.90 12.83
CA THR A 64 0.25 13.11 12.53
C THR A 64 -0.86 12.77 11.57
N PHE A 65 -2.07 13.04 12.01
CA PHE A 65 -3.30 12.82 11.28
C PHE A 65 -3.98 14.12 10.90
N ARG A 66 -4.80 14.07 9.85
CA ARG A 66 -5.66 15.16 9.42
C ARG A 66 -7.12 14.74 9.30
N ILE A 67 -8.01 15.66 9.65
CA ILE A 67 -9.43 15.62 9.36
C ILE A 67 -9.88 17.02 8.95
N GLY A 68 -10.17 17.21 7.65
CA GLY A 68 -10.34 18.54 7.10
C GLY A 68 -9.11 19.43 7.34
N ASP A 69 -9.32 20.55 8.02
CA ASP A 69 -8.26 21.50 8.38
C ASP A 69 -7.61 21.22 9.74
N ASP A 70 -8.20 20.33 10.53
CA ASP A 70 -7.67 19.97 11.84
C ASP A 70 -6.51 18.99 11.72
N VAL A 71 -5.50 19.20 12.57
CA VAL A 71 -4.32 18.35 12.69
C VAL A 71 -4.33 17.73 14.08
N ILE A 72 -4.28 16.40 14.11
CA ILE A 72 -4.23 15.61 15.34
C ILE A 72 -2.88 14.93 15.39
N THR A 73 -2.28 14.87 16.56
CA THR A 73 -1.03 14.12 16.74
C THR A 73 -1.08 13.23 17.95
N ALA A 74 -0.58 12.01 17.81
CA ALA A 74 -0.61 10.99 18.85
C ALA A 74 0.69 10.17 18.82
N GLU A 75 1.01 9.51 19.93
CA GLU A 75 2.08 8.51 19.98
C GLU A 75 1.61 7.20 19.30
N PRO A 76 2.52 6.40 18.70
CA PRO A 76 2.13 5.13 18.06
C PRO A 76 1.32 4.19 18.96
N ASP A 77 1.68 4.09 20.24
CA ASP A 77 0.98 3.24 21.22
C ASP A 77 -0.47 3.71 21.46
N GLU A 78 -0.71 5.03 21.46
CA GLU A 78 -2.06 5.58 21.58
C GLU A 78 -2.88 5.31 20.32
N VAL A 79 -2.25 5.42 19.15
CA VAL A 79 -2.90 5.09 17.87
C VAL A 79 -3.32 3.64 17.86
N GLU A 80 -2.41 2.73 18.21
CA GLU A 80 -2.67 1.29 18.25
C GLU A 80 -3.80 0.94 19.23
N PHE A 81 -3.91 1.63 20.36
CA PHE A 81 -4.96 1.41 21.34
C PHE A 81 -6.38 1.75 20.84
N TYR A 82 -6.53 2.81 20.03
CA TYR A 82 -7.85 3.27 19.54
C TYR A 82 -8.18 2.83 18.10
N TRP A 83 -7.20 2.34 17.36
CA TRP A 83 -7.36 1.93 15.98
C TRP A 83 -8.20 0.64 15.88
N SER A 84 -9.20 0.62 15.01
CA SER A 84 -10.10 -0.53 14.87
C SER A 84 -9.51 -1.71 14.08
N GLY A 85 -8.31 -1.54 13.52
CA GLY A 85 -7.56 -2.57 12.78
C GLY A 85 -7.43 -2.37 11.26
N PRO A 86 -8.41 -1.82 10.52
CA PRO A 86 -8.26 -1.56 9.10
C PRO A 86 -7.67 -0.17 8.84
N ALA A 87 -6.75 -0.11 7.89
CA ALA A 87 -6.33 1.12 7.22
C ALA A 87 -6.53 1.00 5.71
N TYR A 88 -6.82 2.13 5.08
CA TYR A 88 -7.08 2.21 3.65
C TYR A 88 -6.00 3.06 3.01
N ILE A 89 -5.27 2.48 2.06
CA ILE A 89 -4.16 3.11 1.36
C ILE A 89 -4.65 3.52 -0.03
N PRO A 90 -4.81 4.82 -0.31
CA PRO A 90 -5.01 5.32 -1.66
C PRO A 90 -3.72 5.14 -2.46
N TRP A 91 -3.80 4.48 -3.62
CA TRP A 91 -2.65 4.24 -4.48
C TRP A 91 -3.03 4.28 -5.95
N LYS A 92 -2.06 4.51 -6.82
CA LYS A 92 -2.26 4.51 -8.28
C LYS A 92 -1.62 3.29 -8.91
N ASN A 93 -2.37 2.60 -9.77
CA ASN A 93 -1.76 1.58 -10.64
C ASN A 93 -1.14 2.22 -11.88
N PHE A 94 0.07 2.79 -11.75
CA PHE A 94 0.71 3.60 -12.79
C PHE A 94 0.80 2.91 -14.15
N PHE A 95 1.06 1.60 -14.16
CA PHE A 95 1.22 0.83 -15.39
C PHE A 95 -0.02 0.01 -15.79
N SER A 96 -1.15 0.19 -15.07
CA SER A 96 -2.47 -0.37 -15.40
C SER A 96 -2.55 -1.89 -15.63
N TYR A 97 -1.53 -2.68 -15.30
CA TYR A 97 -1.61 -4.13 -15.47
C TYR A 97 -2.46 -4.76 -14.36
N SER A 98 -3.50 -5.47 -14.78
CA SER A 98 -4.47 -6.14 -13.91
C SER A 98 -3.99 -7.53 -13.49
N GLY A 99 -4.65 -8.10 -12.48
CA GLY A 99 -4.36 -9.46 -12.01
C GLY A 99 -3.12 -9.57 -11.13
N SER A 100 -2.87 -10.79 -10.65
CA SER A 100 -1.67 -11.16 -9.93
C SER A 100 -0.69 -11.89 -10.86
N ILE A 101 0.59 -11.58 -10.73
CA ILE A 101 1.66 -12.27 -11.46
C ILE A 101 2.18 -13.40 -10.55
N PRO A 102 2.30 -14.65 -11.03
CA PRO A 102 2.15 -15.09 -12.43
C PRO A 102 0.74 -15.55 -12.84
N ARG A 103 -0.20 -15.75 -11.91
CA ARG A 103 -1.43 -16.53 -12.14
C ARG A 103 -2.39 -15.97 -13.20
N GLN A 104 -2.43 -14.66 -13.39
CA GLN A 104 -3.35 -13.96 -14.30
C GLN A 104 -2.63 -12.86 -15.11
N ALA A 105 -1.33 -13.04 -15.35
CA ALA A 105 -0.50 -12.05 -16.01
C ALA A 105 -0.56 -12.20 -17.53
N SER A 106 -0.68 -11.08 -18.25
CA SER A 106 -0.31 -11.03 -19.67
C SER A 106 1.21 -10.97 -19.82
N GLU A 107 1.70 -11.29 -21.02
CA GLU A 107 3.10 -11.12 -21.38
C GLU A 107 3.59 -9.68 -21.12
N ASP A 108 2.76 -8.68 -21.47
CA ASP A 108 3.03 -7.26 -21.19
C ASP A 108 3.16 -6.95 -19.69
N ALA A 109 2.37 -7.61 -18.83
CA ALA A 109 2.44 -7.42 -17.39
C ALA A 109 3.75 -7.98 -16.81
N ILE A 110 4.20 -9.14 -17.31
CA ILE A 110 5.49 -9.74 -16.91
C ILE A 110 6.65 -8.87 -17.38
N MET A 111 6.62 -8.41 -18.62
CA MET A 111 7.63 -7.49 -19.15
C MET A 111 7.68 -6.20 -18.34
N THR A 112 6.52 -5.63 -18.01
CA THR A 112 6.43 -4.43 -17.17
C THR A 112 7.03 -4.66 -15.78
N LEU A 113 6.70 -5.79 -15.14
CA LEU A 113 7.29 -6.16 -13.85
C LEU A 113 8.82 -6.20 -13.94
N LYS A 114 9.38 -6.90 -14.93
CA LYS A 114 10.83 -7.03 -15.09
C LYS A 114 11.51 -5.68 -15.39
N MET A 115 10.86 -4.80 -16.14
CA MET A 115 11.33 -3.42 -16.33
C MET A 115 11.42 -2.65 -15.00
N ILE A 116 10.37 -2.74 -14.17
CA ILE A 116 10.35 -2.12 -12.84
C ILE A 116 11.46 -2.70 -11.97
N MET A 117 11.60 -4.02 -11.95
CA MET A 117 12.63 -4.71 -11.15
C MET A 117 14.05 -4.24 -11.54
N ARG A 118 14.33 -4.05 -12.83
CA ARG A 118 15.59 -3.48 -13.29
C ARG A 118 15.79 -2.04 -12.81
N ASP A 119 14.77 -1.20 -12.89
CA ASP A 119 14.82 0.20 -12.43
C ASP A 119 15.16 0.31 -10.93
N ILE A 120 14.64 -0.62 -10.13
CA ILE A 120 14.88 -0.67 -8.68
C ILE A 120 16.11 -1.50 -8.27
N GLY A 121 16.92 -1.98 -9.24
CA GLY A 121 18.26 -2.53 -8.98
C GLY A 121 18.47 -4.02 -9.30
N PHE A 122 17.47 -4.74 -9.79
CA PHE A 122 17.62 -6.15 -10.21
C PHE A 122 18.05 -6.24 -11.69
N SER A 123 19.27 -5.81 -12.00
CA SER A 123 19.77 -5.70 -13.40
C SER A 123 19.93 -7.03 -14.13
N ASP A 124 20.17 -8.12 -13.39
CA ASP A 124 20.53 -9.42 -13.96
C ASP A 124 19.33 -10.24 -14.46
N ILE A 125 18.10 -9.78 -14.23
CA ILE A 125 16.88 -10.46 -14.68
C ILE A 125 16.77 -10.37 -16.21
N GLU A 126 16.53 -11.51 -16.86
CA GLU A 126 16.34 -11.58 -18.31
C GLU A 126 15.03 -10.89 -18.74
N MET A 127 15.09 -9.98 -19.72
CA MET A 127 13.93 -9.26 -20.25
C MET A 127 13.15 -10.09 -21.29
N ASN A 128 12.39 -11.06 -20.80
CA ASN A 128 11.44 -11.85 -21.56
C ASN A 128 10.07 -11.87 -20.87
N ALA A 129 9.04 -12.36 -21.55
CA ALA A 129 7.68 -12.42 -21.01
C ALA A 129 7.42 -13.65 -20.10
N VAL A 130 8.48 -14.24 -19.52
CA VAL A 130 8.39 -15.44 -18.68
C VAL A 130 8.59 -15.06 -17.22
N TYR A 131 7.70 -15.54 -16.34
CA TYR A 131 7.90 -15.47 -14.90
C TYR A 131 8.69 -16.70 -14.44
N ASP A 132 10.01 -16.61 -14.58
CA ASP A 132 10.98 -17.66 -14.24
C ASP A 132 11.37 -17.65 -12.74
N ASP A 133 12.20 -18.61 -12.35
CA ASP A 133 12.68 -18.75 -10.96
C ASP A 133 13.47 -17.51 -10.51
N GLN A 134 14.28 -16.91 -11.38
CA GLN A 134 15.04 -15.69 -11.06
C GLN A 134 14.12 -14.50 -10.78
N THR A 135 13.05 -14.36 -11.56
CA THR A 135 12.02 -13.33 -11.35
C THR A 135 11.29 -13.57 -10.04
N ARG A 136 10.95 -14.83 -9.75
CA ARG A 136 10.30 -15.21 -8.50
C ARG A 136 11.19 -14.91 -7.29
N GLU A 137 12.46 -15.30 -7.30
CA GLU A 137 13.42 -15.04 -6.22
C GLU A 137 13.56 -13.53 -5.95
N ALA A 138 13.61 -12.71 -7.01
CA ALA A 138 13.69 -11.28 -6.84
C ALA A 138 12.39 -10.66 -6.31
N VAL A 139 11.21 -11.19 -6.67
CA VAL A 139 9.93 -10.80 -6.03
C VAL A 139 9.92 -11.20 -4.56
N GLU A 140 10.37 -12.42 -4.22
CA GLU A 140 10.46 -12.90 -2.85
C GLU A 140 11.41 -12.04 -1.99
N ALA A 141 12.55 -11.63 -2.54
CA ALA A 141 13.49 -10.73 -1.86
C ALA A 141 12.87 -9.35 -1.56
N ILE A 142 12.05 -8.81 -2.47
CA ILE A 142 11.32 -7.55 -2.25
C ILE A 142 10.25 -7.75 -1.15
N GLN A 143 9.51 -8.85 -1.21
CA GLN A 143 8.52 -9.18 -0.19
C GLN A 143 9.16 -9.29 1.19
N GLU A 144 10.29 -10.00 1.30
CA GLU A 144 11.03 -10.16 2.55
C GLU A 144 11.55 -8.82 3.08
N LYS A 145 12.20 -8.02 2.22
CA LYS A 145 12.72 -6.68 2.57
C LYS A 145 11.65 -5.78 3.19
N HIS A 146 10.41 -5.87 2.70
CA HIS A 146 9.30 -5.03 3.15
C HIS A 146 8.40 -5.71 4.19
N GLY A 147 8.76 -6.91 4.67
CA GLY A 147 8.00 -7.63 5.69
C GLY A 147 6.63 -8.13 5.21
N LEU A 148 6.51 -8.43 3.91
CA LEU A 148 5.34 -9.08 3.34
C LEU A 148 5.42 -10.60 3.50
N THR A 149 4.29 -11.26 3.31
CA THR A 149 4.28 -12.70 3.04
C THR A 149 5.11 -13.00 1.79
N VAL A 150 6.14 -13.82 1.95
CA VAL A 150 7.06 -14.23 0.88
C VAL A 150 6.42 -15.40 0.11
N ASP A 151 5.54 -15.08 -0.83
CA ASP A 151 4.81 -16.07 -1.64
C ASP A 151 5.22 -16.05 -3.13
N GLY A 152 6.10 -15.12 -3.51
CA GLY A 152 6.54 -14.93 -4.89
C GLY A 152 5.40 -14.51 -5.83
N VAL A 153 4.34 -13.88 -5.31
CA VAL A 153 3.19 -13.40 -6.09
C VAL A 153 3.12 -11.88 -6.06
N VAL A 154 3.04 -11.27 -7.25
CA VAL A 154 2.88 -9.81 -7.37
C VAL A 154 1.39 -9.44 -7.33
N GLY A 155 0.86 -9.36 -6.11
CA GLY A 155 -0.47 -8.81 -5.81
C GLY A 155 -0.47 -7.28 -5.64
N PRO A 156 -1.63 -6.66 -5.32
CA PRO A 156 -1.73 -5.20 -5.17
C PRO A 156 -0.72 -4.58 -4.20
N LEU A 157 -0.48 -5.21 -3.04
CA LEU A 157 0.49 -4.72 -2.05
C LEU A 157 1.92 -4.77 -2.57
N THR A 158 2.31 -5.87 -3.22
CA THR A 158 3.62 -5.99 -3.88
C THR A 158 3.78 -4.91 -4.97
N LYS A 159 2.73 -4.62 -5.74
CA LYS A 159 2.76 -3.52 -6.74
C LYS A 159 2.97 -2.16 -6.10
N ILE A 160 2.27 -1.88 -5.00
CA ILE A 160 2.44 -0.62 -4.24
C ILE A 160 3.91 -0.46 -3.84
N ILE A 161 4.52 -1.50 -3.27
CA ILE A 161 5.93 -1.48 -2.86
C ILE A 161 6.87 -1.29 -4.04
N LEU A 162 6.67 -2.06 -5.12
CA LEU A 162 7.47 -1.93 -6.34
C LEU A 162 7.45 -0.50 -6.86
N TYR A 163 6.28 0.13 -6.93
CA TYR A 163 6.16 1.52 -7.36
C TYR A 163 6.79 2.50 -6.37
N ASN A 164 6.69 2.23 -5.07
CA ASN A 164 7.27 3.06 -4.02
C ASN A 164 8.81 3.10 -4.08
N GLU A 165 9.44 2.04 -4.56
CA GLU A 165 10.89 1.94 -4.77
C GLU A 165 11.35 2.63 -6.07
N MET A 166 10.44 2.88 -7.02
CA MET A 166 10.76 3.56 -8.28
C MET A 166 10.95 5.06 -8.05
N LYS A 167 12.19 5.53 -8.19
CA LYS A 167 12.53 6.96 -8.09
C LYS A 167 11.94 7.81 -9.21
N SER A 168 11.51 7.18 -10.29
CA SER A 168 10.91 7.83 -11.45
C SER A 168 9.43 8.18 -11.27
N LEU A 169 8.78 7.65 -10.23
CA LEU A 169 7.37 7.93 -9.94
C LEU A 169 7.23 8.98 -8.83
N GLU A 170 6.40 9.98 -9.08
CA GLU A 170 6.03 10.98 -8.07
C GLU A 170 4.95 10.41 -7.14
N ILE A 171 5.38 9.67 -6.12
CA ILE A 171 4.52 9.11 -5.08
C ILE A 171 4.66 9.96 -3.82
N PRO A 172 3.55 10.40 -3.20
CA PRO A 172 3.62 11.15 -1.96
C PRO A 172 4.09 10.23 -0.82
N HIS A 173 5.13 10.64 -0.12
CA HIS A 173 5.61 9.99 1.10
C HIS A 173 5.26 10.82 2.32
N ILE A 174 4.84 10.16 3.39
CA ILE A 174 4.52 10.84 4.67
C ILE A 174 5.78 11.25 5.45
N GLY A 175 6.96 10.83 4.98
CA GLY A 175 8.23 11.05 5.66
C GLY A 175 8.35 10.13 6.86
N GLN A 176 9.57 9.68 7.12
CA GLN A 176 10.01 9.08 8.38
C GLN A 176 11.13 9.95 8.96
#